data_AF-A0A378IAZ8-F1
#
_entry.id   AF-A0A378IAZ8-F1
#
_cell.length_a   1.000
_cell.length_b   1.000
_cell.length_c   1.000
_cell.angle_alpha   90.00
_cell.angle_beta   90.00
_cell.angle_gamma   90.00
#
_symmetry.space_group_name_H-M   'P 1'
#
loop_
_entity.id
_entity.type
_entity.pdbx_description
1 polymer ?
#
loop_
_entity_poly.entity_id
_entity_poly.type
_entity_poly.pdbx_seq_one_letter_code
_entity_poly.pdbx_strand_id
1 'polypeptide(L)'
;MPLKIKIKNPAEVNAGISAKKERVTDIKQGTEVMLQNVEMDLNGGLADMLKAEKIDQEMYDAGIETNLIMKDDYTKALGVADRTIARYDQLMAESSGLVIIIPAATQREELSQLIKRAEALLPGSEDNGEKIFLNEIISVARGLKDTLDTGQDIAETSIPLSAKELMLWAGLTKGLDPSYEHLDKTAKDINYLLTRRSIAQTSENLLVEEKHILVNLFSKLMSIILEDDADKTTKIQHTIGLAVGSSASIERTQGFKGWINDICKSLSLPAIFTIKSESVSRTDNLRHELELAKHTNDVNEESSEQQQADDSEEPQTHSPS
;
A
#
# COMPACT_ATOMS: atom_id res chain seq x y z
N MET A 1 22.27 -1.04 9.18
CA MET A 1 22.15 -2.00 8.04
C MET A 1 21.00 -1.51 7.18
N PRO A 2 21.08 -1.55 5.83
CA PRO A 2 20.05 -0.93 5.02
C PRO A 2 18.71 -1.64 5.14
N LEU A 3 17.64 -0.87 5.29
CA LEU A 3 16.26 -1.32 5.18
C LEU A 3 16.04 -1.87 3.78
N LYS A 4 15.44 -3.06 3.69
CA LYS A 4 15.34 -3.79 2.42
C LYS A 4 13.90 -3.85 1.97
N ILE A 5 13.67 -3.59 0.69
CA ILE A 5 12.40 -3.91 0.05
C ILE A 5 12.51 -5.36 -0.44
N LYS A 6 11.53 -6.19 -0.09
CA LYS A 6 11.40 -7.56 -0.60
C LYS A 6 10.06 -7.76 -1.29
N ILE A 7 10.04 -8.70 -2.23
CA ILE A 7 8.81 -9.19 -2.84
C ILE A 7 8.47 -10.53 -2.23
N LYS A 8 7.20 -10.67 -1.84
CA LYS A 8 6.59 -11.91 -1.40
C LYS A 8 5.49 -12.30 -2.39
N ASN A 9 5.06 -13.55 -2.28
CA ASN A 9 3.89 -14.02 -3.00
C ASN A 9 2.67 -13.16 -2.61
N PRO A 10 2.01 -12.47 -3.56
CA PRO A 10 0.88 -11.61 -3.22
C PRO A 10 -0.28 -12.36 -2.58
N ALA A 11 -0.49 -13.63 -2.90
CA ALA A 11 -1.54 -14.42 -2.26
C ALA A 11 -1.27 -14.62 -0.77
N GLU A 12 -0.01 -14.89 -0.39
CA GLU A 12 0.40 -15.02 1.01
C GLU A 12 0.34 -13.67 1.74
N VAL A 13 0.76 -12.58 1.08
CA VAL A 13 0.66 -11.23 1.63
C VAL A 13 -0.79 -10.83 1.85
N ASN A 14 -1.67 -11.07 0.86
CA ASN A 14 -3.10 -10.80 0.97
C ASN A 14 -3.74 -11.63 2.07
N ALA A 15 -3.45 -12.94 2.16
CA ALA A 15 -3.97 -13.78 3.23
C ALA A 15 -3.55 -13.26 4.62
N GLY A 16 -2.29 -12.84 4.76
CA GLY A 16 -1.79 -12.22 5.99
C GLY A 16 -2.46 -10.88 6.31
N ILE A 17 -2.71 -10.04 5.30
CA ILE A 17 -3.43 -8.76 5.45
C ILE A 17 -4.89 -9.01 5.83
N SER A 18 -5.60 -9.92 5.16
CA SER A 18 -6.99 -10.25 5.45
C SER A 18 -7.16 -10.75 6.88
N ALA A 19 -6.29 -11.64 7.35
CA ALA A 19 -6.32 -12.13 8.73
C ALA A 19 -6.08 -11.01 9.76
N LYS A 20 -5.19 -10.05 9.45
CA LYS A 20 -4.97 -8.88 10.32
C LYS A 20 -6.16 -7.93 10.29
N LYS A 21 -6.77 -7.71 9.12
CA LYS A 21 -7.97 -6.89 8.94
C LYS A 21 -9.14 -7.45 9.76
N GLU A 22 -9.36 -8.76 9.70
CA GLU A 22 -10.39 -9.43 10.48
C GLU A 22 -10.20 -9.18 11.98
N ARG A 23 -8.99 -9.37 12.51
CA ARG A 23 -8.70 -9.08 13.93
C ARG A 23 -8.98 -7.64 14.32
N VAL A 24 -8.60 -6.67 13.48
CA VAL A 24 -8.89 -5.25 13.77
C VAL A 24 -10.39 -4.96 13.68
N THR A 25 -11.10 -5.63 12.76
CA THR A 25 -12.56 -5.53 12.64
C THR A 25 -13.26 -6.07 13.89
N ASP A 26 -12.81 -7.19 14.44
CA ASP A 26 -13.35 -7.76 15.68
C ASP A 26 -13.11 -6.84 16.88
N ILE A 27 -11.90 -6.27 16.98
CA ILE A 27 -11.55 -5.29 18.03
C ILE A 27 -12.43 -4.05 17.89
N LYS A 28 -12.66 -3.57 16.67
CA LYS A 28 -13.54 -2.43 16.40
C LYS A 28 -14.95 -2.71 16.91
N GLN A 29 -15.56 -3.84 16.54
CA GLN A 29 -16.90 -4.22 16.99
C GLN A 29 -17.00 -4.31 18.52
N GLY A 30 -16.00 -4.91 19.18
CA GLY A 30 -15.95 -4.95 20.64
C GLY A 30 -15.86 -3.56 21.26
N THR A 31 -15.07 -2.66 20.65
CA THR A 31 -14.94 -1.26 21.09
C THR A 31 -16.23 -0.47 20.89
N GLU A 32 -16.98 -0.71 19.81
CA GLU A 32 -18.29 -0.09 19.56
C GLU A 32 -19.31 -0.47 20.63
N VAL A 33 -19.36 -1.73 21.04
CA VAL A 33 -20.22 -2.20 22.13
C VAL A 33 -19.84 -1.55 23.46
N MET A 34 -18.54 -1.45 23.76
CA MET A 34 -18.06 -0.78 24.98
C MET A 34 -18.42 0.70 25.00
N LEU A 35 -18.28 1.39 23.86
CA LEU A 35 -18.67 2.79 23.71
C LEU A 35 -20.18 2.97 23.92
N GLN A 36 -21.01 2.12 23.32
CA GLN A 36 -22.47 2.16 23.51
C GLN A 36 -22.87 2.00 24.98
N ASN A 37 -22.21 1.10 25.72
CA ASN A 37 -22.47 0.93 27.15
C ASN A 37 -22.11 2.19 27.95
N VAL A 38 -20.93 2.78 27.68
CA VAL A 38 -20.51 4.05 28.29
C VAL A 38 -21.48 5.18 27.97
N GLU A 39 -21.96 5.26 26.73
CA GLU A 39 -22.94 6.28 26.34
C GLU A 39 -24.30 6.06 26.99
N MET A 40 -24.75 4.82 27.16
CA MET A 40 -25.98 4.50 27.89
C MET A 40 -25.89 4.94 29.36
N ASP A 41 -24.76 4.68 30.01
CA ASP A 41 -24.51 5.10 31.39
C ASP A 41 -24.51 6.63 31.53
N LEU A 42 -23.86 7.34 30.60
CA LEU A 42 -23.85 8.81 30.54
C LEU A 42 -25.23 9.40 30.20
N ASN A 43 -26.01 8.73 29.36
CA ASN A 43 -27.35 9.18 28.92
C ASN A 43 -28.48 8.75 29.86
N GLY A 44 -28.20 8.71 31.16
CA GLY A 44 -29.21 8.49 32.20
C GLY A 44 -29.10 7.17 32.93
N GLY A 45 -28.30 6.20 32.46
CA GLY A 45 -28.11 4.93 33.17
C GLY A 45 -27.59 5.12 34.59
N LEU A 46 -26.57 5.95 34.79
CA LEU A 46 -26.05 6.27 36.13
C LEU A 46 -27.04 7.10 36.96
N ALA A 47 -27.76 8.03 36.32
CA ALA A 47 -28.76 8.85 37.00
C ALA A 47 -29.93 8.00 37.52
N ASP A 48 -30.36 7.00 36.75
CA ASP A 48 -31.38 6.04 37.14
C ASP A 48 -30.91 5.14 38.29
N MET A 49 -29.63 4.72 38.28
CA MET A 49 -29.03 3.97 39.40
C MET A 49 -28.95 4.81 40.68
N LEU A 50 -28.58 6.08 40.59
CA LEU A 50 -28.56 7.01 41.72
C LEU A 50 -29.97 7.22 42.28
N LYS A 51 -30.96 7.47 41.41
CA LYS A 51 -32.37 7.64 41.79
C LYS A 51 -32.96 6.37 42.42
N ALA A 52 -32.51 5.20 41.98
CA ALA A 52 -32.89 3.91 42.55
C ALA A 52 -32.08 3.55 43.82
N GLU A 53 -31.24 4.46 44.33
CA GLU A 53 -30.38 4.28 45.51
C GLU A 53 -29.43 3.07 45.40
N LYS A 54 -29.09 2.66 44.17
CA LYS A 54 -28.15 1.56 43.91
C LYS A 54 -26.68 1.98 43.98
N ILE A 55 -26.43 3.28 43.78
CA ILE A 55 -25.14 3.94 43.93
C ILE A 55 -25.36 5.24 44.71
N ASP A 56 -24.31 5.72 45.38
CA ASP A 56 -24.33 7.03 46.04
C ASP A 56 -23.83 8.16 45.12
N GLN A 57 -23.87 9.40 45.61
CA GLN A 57 -23.46 10.58 44.83
C GLN A 57 -21.97 10.55 44.48
N GLU A 58 -21.11 10.04 45.36
CA GLU A 58 -19.66 9.98 45.13
C GLU A 58 -19.33 8.98 44.01
N MET A 59 -19.98 7.80 44.04
CA MET A 59 -19.90 6.81 42.97
C MET A 59 -20.48 7.31 41.65
N TYR A 60 -21.57 8.09 41.69
CA TYR A 60 -22.13 8.73 40.50
C TYR A 60 -21.15 9.72 39.86
N ASP A 61 -20.60 10.65 40.64
CA ASP A 61 -19.68 11.67 40.14
C ASP A 61 -18.40 11.03 39.56
N ALA A 62 -17.82 10.04 40.27
CA ALA A 62 -16.67 9.28 39.79
C ALA A 62 -16.99 8.45 38.52
N GLY A 63 -18.21 7.89 38.44
CA GLY A 63 -18.70 7.15 37.29
C GLY A 63 -18.83 8.05 36.05
N ILE A 64 -19.37 9.25 36.20
CA ILE A 64 -19.46 10.25 35.12
C ILE A 64 -18.06 10.64 34.62
N GLU A 65 -17.14 10.98 35.53
CA GLU A 65 -15.77 11.34 35.16
C GLU A 65 -15.07 10.21 34.39
N THR A 66 -15.13 9.00 34.93
CA THR A 66 -14.53 7.81 34.30
C THR A 66 -15.14 7.53 32.93
N ASN A 67 -16.47 7.60 32.81
CA ASN A 67 -17.16 7.32 31.56
C ASN A 67 -16.88 8.38 30.48
N LEU A 68 -16.67 9.65 30.84
CA LEU A 68 -16.24 10.68 29.89
C LEU A 68 -14.84 10.40 29.33
N ILE A 69 -13.91 9.96 30.18
CA ILE A 69 -12.56 9.56 29.75
C ILE A 69 -12.64 8.34 28.84
N MET A 70 -13.35 7.30 29.26
CA MET A 70 -13.54 6.08 28.47
C MET A 70 -14.21 6.37 27.13
N LYS A 71 -15.17 7.30 27.07
CA LYS A 71 -15.81 7.72 25.82
C LYS A 71 -14.80 8.29 24.83
N ASP A 72 -13.93 9.19 25.28
CA ASP A 72 -12.89 9.79 24.45
C ASP A 72 -11.87 8.74 23.98
N ASP A 73 -11.43 7.86 24.88
CA ASP A 73 -10.48 6.79 24.57
C ASP A 73 -11.05 5.78 23.56
N TYR A 74 -12.29 5.33 23.75
CA TYR A 74 -12.97 4.44 22.79
C TYR A 74 -13.18 5.13 21.44
N THR A 75 -13.56 6.41 21.43
CA THR A 75 -13.71 7.17 20.17
C THR A 75 -12.38 7.25 19.40
N LYS A 76 -11.27 7.52 20.10
CA LYS A 76 -9.93 7.52 19.49
C LYS A 76 -9.55 6.13 18.99
N ALA A 77 -9.82 5.08 19.78
CA ALA A 77 -9.52 3.70 19.41
C ALA A 77 -10.29 3.29 18.14
N LEU A 78 -11.57 3.64 18.03
CA LEU A 78 -12.36 3.43 16.82
C LEU A 78 -11.77 4.16 15.61
N GLY A 79 -11.37 5.42 15.77
CA GLY A 79 -10.71 6.17 14.70
C GLY A 79 -9.39 5.55 14.24
N VAL A 80 -8.61 4.95 15.16
CA VAL A 80 -7.41 4.18 14.80
C VAL A 80 -7.80 2.92 14.04
N ALA A 81 -8.78 2.16 14.54
CA ALA A 81 -9.24 0.93 13.90
C ALA A 81 -9.74 1.18 12.47
N ASP A 82 -10.52 2.25 12.25
CA ASP A 82 -11.00 2.63 10.93
C ASP A 82 -9.87 2.94 9.95
N ARG A 83 -8.87 3.72 10.38
CA ARG A 83 -7.70 4.00 9.55
C ARG A 83 -6.91 2.73 9.23
N THR A 84 -6.76 1.83 10.19
CA THR A 84 -6.07 0.54 9.98
C THR A 84 -6.86 -0.39 9.06
N ILE A 85 -8.19 -0.40 9.14
CA ILE A 85 -9.04 -1.17 8.22
C ILE A 85 -8.92 -0.60 6.80
N ALA A 86 -9.03 0.73 6.65
CA ALA A 86 -8.84 1.40 5.36
C ALA A 86 -7.44 1.11 4.77
N ARG A 87 -6.41 1.07 5.61
CA ARG A 87 -5.05 0.65 5.22
C ARG A 87 -5.04 -0.74 4.61
N TYR A 88 -5.68 -1.70 5.28
CA TYR A 88 -5.72 -3.06 4.77
C TYR A 88 -6.54 -3.18 3.49
N ASP A 89 -7.63 -2.43 3.36
CA ASP A 89 -8.40 -2.36 2.12
C ASP A 89 -7.59 -1.82 0.95
N GLN A 90 -6.87 -0.71 1.16
CA GLN A 90 -5.96 -0.17 0.17
C GLN A 90 -4.90 -1.20 -0.25
N LEU A 91 -4.24 -1.86 0.72
CA LEU A 91 -3.21 -2.85 0.44
C LEU A 91 -3.75 -4.08 -0.32
N MET A 92 -4.98 -4.52 -0.02
CA MET A 92 -5.63 -5.60 -0.75
C MET A 92 -6.01 -5.19 -2.17
N ALA A 93 -6.48 -3.95 -2.36
CA ALA A 93 -6.83 -3.41 -3.67
C ALA A 93 -5.58 -3.26 -4.57
N GLU A 94 -4.46 -2.81 -4.01
CA GLU A 94 -3.24 -2.53 -4.77
C GLU A 94 -2.28 -3.73 -4.88
N SER A 95 -2.54 -4.83 -4.16
CA SER A 95 -1.78 -6.08 -4.06
C SER A 95 -0.45 -6.14 -4.83
N SER A 96 0.56 -5.46 -4.28
CA SER A 96 1.89 -5.32 -4.90
C SER A 96 2.78 -6.55 -4.60
N GLY A 97 2.55 -7.22 -3.47
CA GLY A 97 3.47 -8.21 -2.90
C GLY A 97 4.76 -7.60 -2.32
N LEU A 98 4.87 -6.27 -2.25
CA LEU A 98 6.03 -5.58 -1.68
C LEU A 98 5.94 -5.45 -0.17
N VAL A 99 7.07 -5.64 0.49
CA VAL A 99 7.24 -5.37 1.92
C VAL A 99 8.56 -4.63 2.17
N ILE A 100 8.53 -3.65 3.06
CA ILE A 100 9.73 -3.14 3.73
C ILE A 100 10.10 -4.09 4.84
N ILE A 101 11.39 -4.32 5.02
CA ILE A 101 11.92 -5.07 6.15
C ILE A 101 12.76 -4.13 7.02
N ILE A 102 12.38 -4.08 8.29
CA ILE A 102 13.17 -3.54 9.39
C ILE A 102 13.94 -4.72 9.99
N PRO A 103 15.26 -4.84 9.76
CA PRO A 103 16.07 -5.91 10.32
C PRO A 103 16.08 -5.92 11.85
N ALA A 104 16.25 -7.10 12.44
CA ALA A 104 16.45 -7.23 13.89
C ALA A 104 17.68 -6.46 14.41
N ALA A 105 18.67 -6.23 13.54
CA ALA A 105 19.88 -5.48 13.86
C ALA A 105 19.70 -3.94 13.80
N THR A 106 18.50 -3.43 13.51
CA THR A 106 18.25 -1.98 13.44
C THR A 106 18.40 -1.35 14.81
N GLN A 107 19.15 -0.25 14.88
CA GLN A 107 19.47 0.44 16.12
C GLN A 107 18.44 1.52 16.44
N ARG A 108 18.39 1.90 17.72
CA ARG A 108 17.56 2.97 18.26
C ARG A 108 17.67 4.30 17.49
N GLU A 109 18.88 4.66 17.09
CA GLU A 109 19.14 5.90 16.34
C GLU A 109 18.56 5.84 14.92
N GLU A 110 18.71 4.69 14.24
CA GLU A 110 18.12 4.46 12.91
C GLU A 110 16.58 4.56 12.96
N LEU A 111 15.95 3.99 14.00
CA LEU A 111 14.50 4.11 14.22
C LEU A 111 14.08 5.57 14.50
N SER A 112 14.85 6.29 15.32
CA SER A 112 14.57 7.70 15.65
C SER A 112 14.64 8.60 14.40
N GLN A 113 15.59 8.37 13.51
CA GLN A 113 15.69 9.09 12.24
C GLN A 113 14.54 8.75 11.31
N LEU A 114 14.14 7.48 11.23
CA LEU A 114 13.00 7.04 10.43
C LEU A 114 11.71 7.72 10.89
N ILE A 115 11.45 7.73 12.21
CA ILE A 115 10.29 8.40 12.82
C ILE A 115 10.30 9.90 12.47
N LYS A 116 11.41 10.60 12.75
CA LYS A 116 11.50 12.05 12.52
C LYS A 116 11.24 12.43 11.06
N ARG A 117 11.71 11.62 10.10
CA ARG A 117 11.50 11.88 8.67
C ARG A 117 10.07 11.61 8.25
N ALA A 118 9.47 10.52 8.72
CA ALA A 118 8.06 10.22 8.46
C ALA A 118 7.16 11.34 9.02
N GLU A 119 7.45 11.80 10.25
CA GLU A 119 6.74 12.92 10.89
C GLU A 119 6.88 14.24 10.11
N ALA A 120 8.06 14.50 9.54
CA ALA A 120 8.28 15.71 8.75
C ALA A 120 7.50 15.74 7.43
N LEU A 121 7.15 14.56 6.88
CA LEU A 121 6.40 14.44 5.63
C LEU A 121 4.88 14.46 5.82
N LEU A 122 4.39 14.06 7.01
CA LEU A 122 2.95 14.02 7.31
C LEU A 122 2.19 15.32 7.00
N PRO A 123 2.67 16.52 7.36
CA PRO A 123 1.93 17.77 7.11
C PRO A 123 1.84 18.15 5.63
N GLY A 124 2.77 17.67 4.80
CA GLY A 124 2.85 18.01 3.38
C GLY A 124 2.22 16.96 2.45
N SER A 125 1.74 15.85 2.99
CA SER A 125 1.03 14.84 2.21
C SER A 125 -0.44 15.26 2.07
N GLU A 126 -0.96 15.24 0.84
CA GLU A 126 -2.39 15.48 0.58
C GLU A 126 -3.14 14.15 0.45
N ASP A 127 -2.47 13.11 -0.07
CA ASP A 127 -3.01 11.77 -0.21
C ASP A 127 -3.26 11.09 1.14
N ASN A 128 -4.47 10.55 1.31
CA ASN A 128 -4.84 9.87 2.54
C ASN A 128 -4.11 8.52 2.70
N GLY A 129 -3.82 7.82 1.58
CA GLY A 129 -3.06 6.57 1.59
C GLY A 129 -1.64 6.77 2.12
N GLU A 130 -0.95 7.79 1.62
CA GLU A 130 0.36 8.22 2.09
C GLU A 130 0.36 8.59 3.58
N LYS A 131 -0.63 9.38 4.05
CA LYS A 131 -0.76 9.70 5.48
C LYS A 131 -0.90 8.44 6.33
N ILE A 132 -1.77 7.52 5.91
CA ILE A 132 -1.98 6.25 6.61
C ILE A 132 -0.67 5.45 6.63
N PHE A 133 0.05 5.37 5.50
CA PHE A 133 1.33 4.68 5.41
C PHE A 133 2.42 5.29 6.29
N LEU A 134 2.57 6.62 6.28
CA LEU A 134 3.54 7.32 7.14
C LEU A 134 3.23 7.09 8.62
N ASN A 135 1.96 7.13 9.01
CA ASN A 135 1.53 6.82 10.37
C ASN A 135 1.83 5.35 10.76
N GLU A 136 1.66 4.40 9.83
CA GLU A 136 2.05 3.00 10.06
C GLU A 136 3.56 2.86 10.29
N ILE A 137 4.38 3.52 9.47
CA ILE A 137 5.85 3.55 9.66
C ILE A 137 6.19 4.10 11.05
N ILE A 138 5.59 5.23 11.44
CA ILE A 138 5.85 5.88 12.73
C ILE A 138 5.44 4.95 13.87
N SER A 139 4.26 4.35 13.79
CA SER A 139 3.72 3.43 14.80
C SER A 139 4.63 2.21 15.00
N VAL A 140 4.99 1.53 13.92
CA VAL A 140 5.89 0.36 13.97
C VAL A 140 7.27 0.76 14.49
N ALA A 141 7.86 1.83 13.96
CA ALA A 141 9.19 2.26 14.37
C ALA A 141 9.25 2.70 15.84
N ARG A 142 8.21 3.36 16.35
CA ARG A 142 8.10 3.72 17.78
C ARG A 142 8.00 2.47 18.65
N GLY A 143 7.13 1.51 18.31
CA GLY A 143 7.02 0.27 19.08
C GLY A 143 8.32 -0.52 19.14
N LEU A 144 9.06 -0.60 18.03
CA LEU A 144 10.40 -1.22 18.01
C LEU A 144 11.40 -0.43 18.86
N LYS A 145 11.37 0.90 18.79
CA LYS A 145 12.26 1.76 19.59
C LYS A 145 11.97 1.60 21.08
N ASP A 146 10.71 1.55 21.48
CA ASP A 146 10.30 1.37 22.87
C ASP A 146 10.74 -0.02 23.38
N THR A 147 10.66 -1.05 22.55
CA THR A 147 11.22 -2.38 22.85
C THR A 147 12.73 -2.29 23.14
N LEU A 148 13.49 -1.61 22.29
CA LEU A 148 14.92 -1.37 22.53
C LEU A 148 15.18 -0.53 23.79
N ASP A 149 14.34 0.46 24.08
CA ASP A 149 14.45 1.32 25.28
C ASP A 149 14.25 0.50 26.57
N THR A 150 13.49 -0.60 26.53
CA THR A 150 13.38 -1.56 27.65
C THR A 150 14.55 -2.56 27.75
N GLY A 151 15.54 -2.46 26.85
CA GLY A 151 16.70 -3.36 26.81
C GLY A 151 16.41 -4.72 26.16
N GLN A 152 15.30 -4.86 25.43
CA GLN A 152 14.94 -6.07 24.70
C GLN A 152 15.39 -5.99 23.24
N ASP A 153 15.78 -7.14 22.69
CA ASP A 153 16.06 -7.25 21.26
C ASP A 153 14.78 -7.17 20.44
N ILE A 154 14.86 -6.53 19.26
CA ILE A 154 13.74 -6.47 18.32
C ILE A 154 13.79 -7.63 17.31
N ALA A 155 12.62 -8.10 16.91
CA ALA A 155 12.48 -9.06 15.81
C ALA A 155 12.50 -8.36 14.44
N GLU A 156 12.91 -9.09 13.40
CA GLU A 156 12.73 -8.63 12.02
C GLU A 156 11.24 -8.37 11.75
N THR A 157 10.92 -7.17 11.31
CA THR A 157 9.55 -6.72 11.09
C THR A 157 9.32 -6.38 9.63
N SER A 158 8.25 -6.90 9.04
CA SER A 158 7.84 -6.62 7.66
C SER A 158 6.64 -5.68 7.64
N ILE A 159 6.74 -4.59 6.88
CA ILE A 159 5.64 -3.63 6.66
C ILE A 159 5.21 -3.75 5.19
N PRO A 160 3.98 -4.23 4.90
CA PRO A 160 3.44 -4.22 3.55
C PRO A 160 3.28 -2.80 3.03
N LEU A 161 3.54 -2.62 1.74
CA LEU A 161 3.41 -1.33 1.06
C LEU A 161 2.83 -1.48 -0.34
N SER A 162 2.16 -0.42 -0.78
CA SER A 162 1.59 -0.31 -2.10
C SER A 162 2.64 0.10 -3.15
N ALA A 163 2.33 -0.07 -4.43
CA ALA A 163 3.25 0.36 -5.49
C ALA A 163 3.50 1.88 -5.45
N LYS A 164 2.46 2.68 -5.12
CA LYS A 164 2.55 4.13 -4.98
C LYS A 164 3.49 4.52 -3.83
N GLU A 165 3.39 3.82 -2.70
CA GLU A 165 4.17 4.08 -1.49
C GLU A 165 5.65 3.73 -1.61
N LEU A 166 6.02 2.90 -2.58
CA LEU A 166 7.41 2.58 -2.84
C LEU A 166 8.23 3.85 -3.15
N MET A 167 7.64 4.80 -3.88
CA MET A 167 8.29 6.06 -4.20
C MET A 167 8.45 6.95 -2.97
N LEU A 168 7.40 7.03 -2.14
CA LEU A 168 7.43 7.77 -0.88
C LEU A 168 8.50 7.19 0.07
N TRP A 169 8.57 5.85 0.17
CA TRP A 169 9.60 5.16 0.93
C TRP A 169 11.02 5.48 0.45
N ALA A 170 11.23 5.48 -0.87
CA ALA A 170 12.52 5.83 -1.46
C ALA A 170 12.94 7.27 -1.11
N GLY A 171 11.99 8.21 -1.14
CA GLY A 171 12.20 9.59 -0.70
C GLY A 171 12.56 9.69 0.79
N LEU A 172 11.84 8.96 1.65
CA LEU A 172 12.01 8.99 3.10
C LEU A 172 13.40 8.49 3.52
N THR A 173 13.89 7.43 2.89
CA THR A 173 15.19 6.82 3.19
C THR A 173 16.37 7.51 2.51
N LYS A 174 16.13 8.42 1.55
CA LYS A 174 17.16 9.16 0.83
C LYS A 174 18.08 9.92 1.78
N GLY A 175 19.37 9.57 1.82
CA GLY A 175 20.34 10.21 2.70
C GLY A 175 20.29 9.75 4.17
N LEU A 176 19.67 8.61 4.48
CA LEU A 176 19.96 7.88 5.73
C LEU A 176 21.28 7.08 5.61
N ASP A 177 21.68 6.72 4.39
CA ASP A 177 22.87 5.95 4.05
C ASP A 177 23.17 6.18 2.54
N PRO A 178 24.43 6.34 2.13
CA PRO A 178 24.82 6.41 0.71
C PRO A 178 24.32 5.23 -0.14
N SER A 179 24.15 4.05 0.46
CA SER A 179 23.57 2.88 -0.21
C SER A 179 22.11 3.07 -0.65
N TYR A 180 21.38 4.05 -0.09
CA TYR A 180 20.01 4.38 -0.50
C TYR A 180 19.93 5.31 -1.72
N GLU A 181 21.04 5.87 -2.25
CA GLU A 181 20.98 6.68 -3.48
C GLU A 181 20.51 5.87 -4.70
N HIS A 182 20.79 4.57 -4.71
CA HIS A 182 20.31 3.65 -5.74
C HIS A 182 18.83 3.28 -5.60
N LEU A 183 18.20 3.62 -4.47
CA LEU A 183 16.83 3.22 -4.16
C LEU A 183 15.80 3.97 -5.00
N ASP A 184 16.07 5.22 -5.42
CA ASP A 184 15.16 5.98 -6.29
C ASP A 184 15.02 5.33 -7.68
N LYS A 185 16.15 4.94 -8.28
CA LYS A 185 16.15 4.19 -9.55
C LYS A 185 15.48 2.83 -9.37
N THR A 186 15.85 2.10 -8.30
CA THR A 186 15.27 0.80 -7.96
C THR A 186 13.75 0.90 -7.80
N ALA A 187 13.26 1.92 -7.09
CA ALA A 187 11.84 2.17 -6.89
C ALA A 187 11.11 2.41 -8.21
N LYS A 188 11.70 3.22 -9.11
CA LYS A 188 11.15 3.47 -10.46
C LYS A 188 11.08 2.19 -11.29
N ASP A 189 12.15 1.41 -11.31
CA ASP A 189 12.21 0.15 -12.06
C ASP A 189 11.21 -0.87 -11.51
N ILE A 190 11.07 -0.99 -10.18
CA ILE A 190 10.10 -1.89 -9.55
C ILE A 190 8.66 -1.43 -9.80
N ASN A 191 8.38 -0.14 -9.67
CA ASN A 191 7.04 0.39 -9.94
C ASN A 191 6.65 0.14 -11.40
N TYR A 192 7.57 0.38 -12.34
CA TYR A 192 7.38 0.01 -13.74
C TYR A 192 7.03 -1.47 -13.90
N LEU A 193 7.81 -2.38 -13.32
CA LEU A 193 7.57 -3.82 -13.44
C LEU A 193 6.26 -4.26 -12.78
N LEU A 194 5.84 -3.63 -11.67
CA LEU A 194 4.55 -3.90 -11.02
C LEU A 194 3.36 -3.45 -11.88
N THR A 195 3.41 -2.23 -12.41
CA THR A 195 2.39 -1.74 -13.34
C THR A 195 2.28 -2.67 -14.55
N ARG A 196 3.43 -3.05 -15.12
CA ARG A 196 3.48 -3.99 -16.24
C ARG A 196 2.92 -5.35 -15.86
N ARG A 197 3.27 -5.91 -14.71
CA ARG A 197 2.70 -7.16 -14.23
C ARG A 197 1.17 -7.10 -14.12
N SER A 198 0.62 -6.03 -13.56
CA SER A 198 -0.83 -5.84 -13.42
C SER A 198 -1.52 -5.85 -14.78
N ILE A 199 -1.03 -5.04 -15.73
CA ILE A 199 -1.60 -4.97 -17.08
C ILE A 199 -1.45 -6.33 -17.81
N ALA A 200 -0.33 -7.04 -17.67
CA ALA A 200 -0.18 -8.36 -18.28
C ALA A 200 -1.21 -9.37 -17.73
N GLN A 201 -1.54 -9.28 -16.44
CA GLN A 201 -2.50 -10.16 -15.80
C GLN A 201 -3.93 -9.92 -16.30
N THR A 202 -4.29 -8.65 -16.56
CA THR A 202 -5.63 -8.25 -17.02
C THR A 202 -5.78 -8.18 -18.54
N SER A 203 -4.68 -8.24 -19.31
CA SER A 203 -4.70 -8.07 -20.78
C SER A 203 -5.59 -9.10 -21.49
N GLU A 204 -6.47 -8.65 -22.38
CA GLU A 204 -7.28 -9.55 -23.23
C GLU A 204 -6.51 -10.07 -24.44
N ASN A 205 -5.38 -9.43 -24.78
CA ASN A 205 -4.59 -9.70 -25.97
C ASN A 205 -3.52 -10.80 -25.78
N LEU A 206 -3.39 -11.33 -24.55
CA LEU A 206 -2.42 -12.36 -24.19
C LEU A 206 -3.11 -13.69 -23.88
N LEU A 207 -2.53 -14.79 -24.34
CA LEU A 207 -2.97 -16.13 -23.95
C LEU A 207 -2.68 -16.41 -22.47
N VAL A 208 -3.43 -17.32 -21.85
CA VAL A 208 -3.30 -17.64 -20.41
C VAL A 208 -1.86 -18.03 -20.04
N GLU A 209 -1.21 -18.83 -20.89
CA GLU A 209 0.17 -19.26 -20.71
C GLU A 209 1.15 -18.09 -20.85
N GLU A 210 0.91 -17.16 -21.78
CA GLU A 210 1.72 -15.95 -21.97
C GLU A 210 1.62 -15.02 -20.75
N LYS A 211 0.40 -14.85 -20.21
CA LYS A 211 0.19 -14.12 -18.96
C LYS A 211 0.99 -14.74 -17.82
N HIS A 212 0.94 -16.07 -17.68
CA HIS A 212 1.68 -16.77 -16.62
C HIS A 212 3.20 -16.59 -16.76
N ILE A 213 3.73 -16.68 -17.98
CA ILE A 213 5.15 -16.44 -18.25
C ILE A 213 5.54 -15.00 -17.91
N LEU A 214 4.78 -14.01 -18.36
CA LEU A 214 5.08 -12.60 -18.12
C LEU A 214 4.98 -12.26 -16.63
N VAL A 215 3.91 -12.69 -15.94
CA VAL A 215 3.76 -12.48 -14.50
C VAL A 215 4.93 -13.09 -13.73
N ASN A 216 5.33 -14.33 -14.06
CA ASN A 216 6.49 -14.96 -13.43
C ASN A 216 7.80 -14.23 -13.76
N LEU A 217 7.98 -13.77 -15.00
CA LEU A 217 9.13 -12.99 -15.40
C LEU A 217 9.21 -11.70 -14.59
N PHE A 218 8.13 -10.94 -14.49
CA PHE A 218 8.08 -9.71 -13.70
C PHE A 218 8.44 -9.95 -12.24
N SER A 219 7.83 -10.95 -11.60
CA SER A 219 8.15 -11.29 -10.21
C SER A 219 9.63 -11.64 -10.01
N LYS A 220 10.24 -12.38 -10.93
CA LYS A 220 11.67 -12.71 -10.87
C LYS A 220 12.56 -11.49 -11.10
N LEU A 221 12.25 -10.65 -12.11
CA LEU A 221 13.00 -9.44 -12.41
C LEU A 221 12.99 -8.46 -11.25
N MET A 222 11.82 -8.26 -10.65
CA MET A 222 11.71 -7.38 -9.50
C MET A 222 12.49 -7.93 -8.30
N SER A 223 12.50 -9.25 -8.09
CA SER A 223 13.33 -9.89 -7.03
C SER A 223 14.82 -9.63 -7.28
N ILE A 224 15.30 -9.81 -8.52
CA ILE A 224 16.70 -9.57 -8.90
C ILE A 224 17.10 -8.11 -8.73
N ILE A 225 16.21 -7.17 -9.05
CA ILE A 225 16.47 -5.73 -8.89
C ILE A 225 16.65 -5.37 -7.40
N LEU A 226 15.92 -6.04 -6.52
CA LEU A 226 15.99 -5.87 -5.06
C LEU A 226 17.13 -6.65 -4.38
N GLU A 227 17.82 -7.55 -5.08
CA GLU A 227 19.02 -8.21 -4.56
C GLU A 227 20.16 -7.20 -4.39
N ASP A 228 21.09 -7.46 -3.48
CA ASP A 228 22.33 -6.68 -3.35
C ASP A 228 23.46 -7.50 -3.99
N ASP A 229 23.46 -7.55 -5.33
CA ASP A 229 24.37 -8.37 -6.13
C ASP A 229 25.00 -7.53 -7.25
N ALA A 230 26.29 -7.77 -7.52
CA ALA A 230 27.04 -7.14 -8.60
C ALA A 230 26.63 -7.66 -10.00
N ASP A 231 26.03 -8.85 -10.09
CA ASP A 231 25.73 -9.52 -11.37
C ASP A 231 24.26 -9.40 -11.83
N LYS A 232 23.55 -8.36 -11.38
CA LYS A 232 22.12 -8.15 -11.72
C LYS A 232 21.85 -8.21 -13.22
N THR A 233 22.68 -7.59 -14.03
CA THR A 233 22.50 -7.53 -15.48
C THR A 233 22.48 -8.93 -16.11
N THR A 234 23.41 -9.79 -15.73
CA THR A 234 23.47 -11.17 -16.24
C THR A 234 22.28 -11.99 -15.75
N LYS A 235 21.90 -11.85 -14.47
CA LYS A 235 20.71 -12.53 -13.92
C LYS A 235 19.42 -12.09 -14.62
N ILE A 236 19.26 -10.79 -14.91
CA ILE A 236 18.14 -10.24 -15.67
C ILE A 236 18.13 -10.86 -17.07
N GLN A 237 19.26 -10.79 -17.80
CA GLN A 237 19.37 -11.36 -19.15
C GLN A 237 19.05 -12.86 -19.19
N HIS A 238 19.60 -13.63 -18.24
CA HIS A 238 19.34 -15.05 -18.11
C HIS A 238 17.86 -15.33 -17.81
N THR A 239 17.24 -14.56 -16.93
CA THR A 239 15.83 -14.73 -16.57
C THR A 239 14.90 -14.42 -17.75
N ILE A 240 15.20 -13.36 -18.51
CA ILE A 240 14.47 -13.05 -19.74
C ILE A 240 14.70 -14.17 -20.76
N GLY A 241 15.93 -14.65 -20.93
CA GLY A 241 16.27 -15.78 -21.79
C GLY A 241 15.50 -17.04 -21.44
N LEU A 242 15.33 -17.36 -20.15
CA LEU A 242 14.50 -18.48 -19.69
C LEU A 242 13.02 -18.27 -20.00
N ALA A 243 12.46 -17.07 -19.80
CA ALA A 243 11.06 -16.79 -20.16
C ALA A 243 10.82 -16.94 -21.67
N VAL A 244 11.81 -16.51 -22.46
CA VAL A 244 11.84 -16.68 -23.92
C VAL A 244 12.11 -18.13 -24.32
N GLY A 245 12.80 -18.94 -23.52
CA GLY A 245 13.08 -20.35 -23.81
C GLY A 245 11.92 -21.28 -23.44
N SER A 246 11.28 -21.02 -22.29
CA SER A 246 10.18 -21.82 -21.71
C SER A 246 8.92 -21.88 -22.57
N SER A 247 8.89 -21.09 -23.64
CA SER A 247 7.77 -20.89 -24.55
C SER A 247 8.13 -21.20 -25.99
N ALA A 248 9.22 -21.93 -26.25
CA ALA A 248 9.66 -22.25 -27.61
C ALA A 248 8.66 -23.13 -28.39
N SER A 249 7.76 -23.82 -27.67
CA SER A 249 6.68 -24.63 -28.23
C SER A 249 5.35 -23.88 -28.41
N ILE A 250 5.25 -22.62 -27.98
CA ILE A 250 4.02 -21.81 -28.01
C ILE A 250 4.20 -20.71 -29.06
N GLU A 251 3.25 -20.59 -29.99
CA GLU A 251 3.25 -19.48 -30.95
C GLU A 251 2.93 -18.17 -30.21
N ARG A 252 3.93 -17.30 -30.10
CA ARG A 252 3.82 -16.07 -29.32
C ARG A 252 3.13 -14.97 -30.09
N THR A 253 2.18 -14.33 -29.43
CA THR A 253 1.51 -13.13 -29.90
C THR A 253 2.50 -11.98 -30.10
N GLN A 254 2.14 -11.06 -30.99
CA GLN A 254 2.85 -9.79 -31.16
C GLN A 254 2.88 -8.99 -29.85
N GLY A 255 1.80 -9.08 -29.05
CA GLY A 255 1.72 -8.51 -27.71
C GLY A 255 2.84 -9.03 -26.81
N PHE A 256 2.98 -10.35 -26.65
CA PHE A 256 4.04 -10.94 -25.84
C PHE A 256 5.45 -10.48 -26.26
N LYS A 257 5.74 -10.47 -27.56
CA LYS A 257 7.06 -10.06 -28.09
C LYS A 257 7.34 -8.58 -27.82
N GLY A 258 6.34 -7.71 -27.99
CA GLY A 258 6.43 -6.29 -27.68
C GLY A 258 6.74 -6.05 -26.21
N TRP A 259 6.04 -6.76 -25.32
CA TRP A 259 6.23 -6.72 -23.88
C TRP A 259 7.66 -7.06 -23.45
N ILE A 260 8.23 -8.15 -23.97
CA ILE A 260 9.62 -8.52 -23.66
C ILE A 260 10.61 -7.46 -24.13
N ASN A 261 10.43 -6.90 -25.32
CA ASN A 261 11.31 -5.84 -25.83
C ASN A 261 11.20 -4.53 -25.05
N ASP A 262 9.99 -4.16 -24.62
CA ASP A 262 9.76 -2.96 -23.80
C ASP A 262 10.47 -3.07 -22.45
N ILE A 263 10.43 -4.24 -21.82
CA ILE A 263 11.17 -4.52 -20.58
C ILE A 263 12.68 -4.40 -20.83
N CYS A 264 13.18 -5.01 -21.91
CA CYS A 264 14.59 -4.92 -22.26
C CYS A 264 15.00 -3.45 -22.41
N LYS A 265 14.23 -2.65 -23.15
CA LYS A 265 14.48 -1.22 -23.33
C LYS A 265 14.47 -0.46 -22.00
N SER A 266 13.50 -0.73 -21.11
CA SER A 266 13.41 -0.08 -19.80
C SER A 266 14.61 -0.40 -18.90
N LEU A 267 15.14 -1.61 -19.01
CA LEU A 267 16.31 -2.07 -18.25
C LEU A 267 17.65 -1.82 -18.99
N SER A 268 17.63 -1.01 -20.06
CA SER A 268 18.80 -0.70 -20.89
C SER A 268 19.49 -1.93 -21.50
N LEU A 269 18.70 -2.92 -21.91
CA LEU A 269 19.12 -4.15 -22.59
C LEU A 269 18.72 -4.13 -24.07
N PRO A 270 19.45 -4.87 -24.94
CA PRO A 270 19.08 -5.00 -26.34
C PRO A 270 17.75 -5.73 -26.50
N ALA A 271 16.98 -5.34 -27.53
CA ALA A 271 15.75 -6.03 -27.89
C ALA A 271 16.02 -7.48 -28.33
N ILE A 272 15.15 -8.39 -27.94
CA ILE A 272 15.30 -9.83 -28.21
C ILE A 272 14.56 -10.22 -29.49
N PHE A 273 13.41 -9.62 -29.76
CA PHE A 273 12.61 -9.90 -30.96
C PHE A 273 12.75 -8.80 -32.00
N THR A 274 12.92 -9.18 -33.26
CA THR A 274 12.80 -8.25 -34.38
C THR A 274 11.32 -8.14 -34.76
N ILE A 275 10.70 -6.98 -34.53
CA ILE A 275 9.31 -6.71 -34.89
C ILE A 275 9.29 -5.93 -36.21
N LYS A 276 8.55 -6.39 -37.23
CA LYS A 276 8.43 -5.68 -38.52
C LYS A 276 7.70 -4.34 -38.33
N SER A 277 8.06 -3.32 -39.12
CA SER A 277 7.55 -1.94 -38.99
C SER A 277 6.02 -1.80 -39.11
N GLU A 278 5.36 -2.62 -39.92
CA GLU A 278 3.89 -2.64 -40.04
C GLU A 278 3.16 -3.15 -38.77
N SER A 279 3.90 -3.77 -37.85
CA SER A 279 3.39 -4.20 -36.54
C SER A 279 3.56 -3.14 -35.44
N VAL A 280 4.29 -2.05 -35.71
CA VAL A 280 4.50 -0.93 -34.79
C VAL A 280 3.20 -0.17 -34.51
N SER A 281 2.27 -0.16 -35.47
CA SER A 281 0.93 0.41 -35.33
C SER A 281 0.03 -0.35 -34.33
N ARG A 282 0.32 -1.63 -34.02
CA ARG A 282 -0.32 -2.35 -32.90
C ARG A 282 0.35 -2.04 -31.56
N THR A 283 1.64 -1.67 -31.54
CA THR A 283 2.33 -1.18 -30.35
C THR A 283 1.86 0.23 -29.96
N ASP A 284 1.38 1.02 -30.91
CA ASP A 284 0.71 2.29 -30.62
C ASP A 284 -0.62 2.08 -29.89
N ASN A 285 -1.36 0.97 -30.15
CA ASN A 285 -2.50 0.58 -29.31
C ASN A 285 -2.07 0.23 -27.87
N LEU A 286 -0.89 -0.35 -27.66
CA LEU A 286 -0.35 -0.61 -26.32
C LEU A 286 0.10 0.67 -25.60
N ARG A 287 0.60 1.65 -26.35
CA ARG A 287 0.88 3.01 -25.85
C ARG A 287 -0.42 3.73 -25.48
N HIS A 288 -1.46 3.55 -26.27
CA HIS A 288 -2.80 4.05 -25.99
C HIS A 288 -3.44 3.35 -24.78
N GLU A 289 -3.26 2.03 -24.59
CA GLU A 289 -3.67 1.30 -23.37
C GLU A 289 -2.89 1.78 -22.13
N LEU A 290 -1.61 2.12 -22.27
CA LEU A 290 -0.79 2.75 -21.21
C LEU A 290 -1.22 4.18 -20.88
N GLU A 291 -1.56 4.98 -21.90
CA GLU A 291 -2.09 6.33 -21.71
C GLU A 291 -3.48 6.29 -21.08
N LEU A 292 -4.32 5.32 -21.47
CA LEU A 292 -5.60 5.04 -20.81
C LEU A 292 -5.38 4.61 -19.36
N ALA A 293 -4.43 3.72 -19.07
CA ALA A 293 -4.14 3.29 -17.69
C ALA A 293 -3.54 4.41 -16.81
N LYS A 294 -2.72 5.30 -17.39
CA LYS A 294 -2.26 6.53 -16.71
C LYS A 294 -3.43 7.46 -16.42
N HIS A 295 -4.25 7.75 -17.43
CA HIS A 295 -5.44 8.57 -17.24
C HIS A 295 -6.48 7.93 -16.33
N THR A 296 -6.58 6.61 -16.21
CA THR A 296 -7.53 6.00 -15.25
C THR A 296 -7.04 6.17 -13.80
N ASN A 297 -5.72 6.23 -13.58
CA ASN A 297 -5.14 6.53 -12.26
C ASN A 297 -5.25 8.02 -11.92
N ASP A 298 -5.13 8.91 -12.91
CA ASP A 298 -5.25 10.36 -12.72
C ASP A 298 -6.74 10.80 -12.63
N VAL A 299 -7.63 10.19 -13.42
CA VAL A 299 -9.08 10.51 -13.47
C VAL A 299 -9.84 9.91 -12.29
N ASN A 300 -9.39 8.82 -11.66
CA ASN A 300 -9.97 8.39 -10.38
C ASN A 300 -9.63 9.33 -9.22
N GLU A 301 -8.57 10.14 -9.34
CA GLU A 301 -8.25 11.21 -8.38
C GLU A 301 -9.07 12.48 -8.68
N GLU A 302 -9.32 12.84 -9.94
CA GLU A 302 -10.13 14.02 -10.31
C GLU A 302 -11.66 13.81 -10.31
N SER A 303 -12.16 12.59 -10.58
CA SER A 303 -13.61 12.30 -10.60
C SER A 303 -14.26 12.33 -9.21
N SER A 304 -13.44 12.26 -8.16
CA SER A 304 -13.88 12.37 -6.76
C SER A 304 -14.12 13.82 -6.34
N GLU A 305 -13.62 14.81 -7.09
CA GLU A 305 -13.77 16.24 -6.79
C GLU A 305 -14.88 16.95 -7.60
N GLN A 306 -15.43 16.32 -8.65
CA GLN A 306 -16.46 16.93 -9.51
C GLN A 306 -17.88 16.38 -9.35
N GLN A 307 -18.13 15.44 -8.43
CA GLN A 307 -19.50 14.98 -8.10
C GLN A 307 -20.10 15.58 -6.81
N GLN A 308 -19.54 16.70 -6.31
CA GLN A 308 -20.14 17.47 -5.20
C GLN A 308 -20.44 18.94 -5.53
N ALA A 309 -20.42 19.33 -6.81
CA ALA A 309 -20.73 20.70 -7.23
C ALA A 309 -21.71 20.73 -8.41
N ASP A 310 -22.77 19.92 -8.39
CA ASP A 310 -23.95 20.18 -9.23
C ASP A 310 -25.20 19.49 -8.67
N ASP A 311 -25.64 19.92 -7.49
CA ASP A 311 -27.01 19.61 -7.03
C ASP A 311 -27.48 20.73 -6.07
N SER A 312 -27.56 21.96 -6.59
CA SER A 312 -28.21 23.09 -5.91
C SER A 312 -28.55 24.20 -6.91
N GLU A 313 -29.51 23.96 -7.81
CA GLU A 313 -30.35 25.06 -8.31
C GLU A 313 -31.82 24.63 -8.40
N GLU A 314 -32.64 25.33 -7.62
CA GLU A 314 -34.09 25.20 -7.50
C GLU A 314 -34.85 25.46 -8.83
N PRO A 315 -36.08 24.91 -8.95
CA PRO A 315 -36.88 25.01 -10.16
C PRO A 315 -37.59 26.37 -10.26
N GLN A 316 -37.25 27.18 -11.27
CA GLN A 316 -38.09 28.31 -11.66
C GLN A 316 -39.32 27.82 -12.43
N THR A 317 -40.48 27.97 -11.79
CA THR A 317 -41.81 27.79 -12.36
C THR A 317 -42.11 28.87 -13.40
N HIS A 318 -42.39 28.45 -14.63
CA HIS A 318 -43.20 29.24 -15.57
C HIS A 318 -44.44 28.44 -15.95
N SER A 319 -45.61 28.93 -15.55
CA SER A 319 -46.88 28.62 -16.21
C SER A 319 -47.37 29.86 -16.95
N PRO A 320 -47.82 29.74 -18.21
CA PRO A 320 -48.36 30.84 -18.98
C PRO A 320 -49.88 30.90 -18.84
N SER A 321 -50.42 32.08 -18.55
CA SER A 321 -51.67 32.68 -19.08
C SER A 321 -51.96 33.98 -18.37
#